data_AF-A0A2Z5GB11-F1
#
_entry.id   AF-A0A2Z5GB11-F1
#
_cell.length_a   1.000
_cell.length_b   1.000
_cell.length_c   1.000
_cell.angle_alpha   90.00
_cell.angle_beta   90.00
_cell.angle_gamma   90.00
#
_symmetry.space_group_name_H-M   'P 1'
#
loop_
_entity.id
_entity.type
_entity.pdbx_description
1 polymer ?
#
loop_
_entity_poly.entity_id
_entity_poly.type
_entity_poly.pdbx_seq_one_letter_code
_entity_poly.pdbx_strand_id
1 'polypeptide(L)' 'MLMLGKLTHAQRIDAQDIKAVLVAGATVEQIEDGLSVCFSFNVIGRLADAFGFAVPSPKAVKSGAKYLLSRGYR' A
#
# COMPACT_ATOMS: atom_id res chain seq x y z
N MET A 1 -13.85 -0.30 10.81
CA MET A 1 -12.67 -0.30 9.92
C MET A 1 -12.80 0.90 8.98
N LEU A 2 -11.71 1.65 8.76
CA LEU A 2 -11.71 2.78 7.81
C LEU A 2 -11.88 2.27 6.36
N MET A 3 -12.34 3.13 5.44
CA MET A 3 -12.67 2.77 4.05
C MET A 3 -11.59 1.94 3.35
N LEU A 4 -10.33 2.36 3.37
CA LEU A 4 -9.24 1.64 2.69
C LEU A 4 -8.95 0.27 3.34
N GLY A 5 -9.09 0.16 4.66
CA GLY A 5 -8.99 -1.13 5.34
C GLY A 5 -10.09 -2.10 4.86
N LYS A 6 -11.34 -1.61 4.72
CA LYS A 6 -12.44 -2.38 4.13
C LYS A 6 -12.13 -2.80 2.70
N LEU A 7 -11.62 -1.88 1.87
CA LEU A 7 -11.25 -2.18 0.50
C LEU A 7 -10.17 -3.28 0.43
N THR A 8 -9.13 -3.22 1.26
CA THR A 8 -8.08 -4.24 1.28
C THR A 8 -8.59 -5.61 1.73
N HIS A 9 -9.37 -5.68 2.80
CA HIS A 9 -9.83 -6.97 3.35
C HIS A 9 -11.03 -7.57 2.61
N ALA A 10 -12.02 -6.75 2.27
CA ALA A 10 -13.27 -7.20 1.64
C ALA A 10 -13.28 -7.03 0.11
N GLN A 11 -12.24 -6.44 -0.47
CA GLN A 11 -12.09 -6.19 -1.92
C GLN A 11 -13.20 -5.35 -2.54
N ARG A 12 -14.00 -4.68 -1.70
CA ARG A 12 -15.12 -3.85 -2.14
C ARG A 12 -15.42 -2.76 -1.11
N ILE A 13 -15.89 -1.65 -1.63
CA ILE A 13 -16.50 -0.55 -0.88
C ILE A 13 -17.77 -0.12 -1.61
N ASP A 14 -18.62 0.63 -0.92
CA ASP A 14 -19.87 1.16 -1.43
C ASP A 14 -19.96 2.68 -1.21
N ALA A 15 -21.04 3.28 -1.70
CA ALA A 15 -21.26 4.72 -1.61
C ALA A 15 -21.24 5.26 -0.16
N GLN A 16 -21.57 4.43 0.85
CA GLN A 16 -21.57 4.90 2.23
C GLN A 16 -20.17 4.99 2.80
N ASP A 17 -19.25 4.14 2.35
CA ASP A 17 -17.84 4.28 2.71
C ASP A 17 -17.25 5.58 2.15
N ILE A 18 -17.56 5.92 0.89
CA ILE A 18 -17.16 7.19 0.26
C ILE A 18 -17.76 8.39 1.00
N LYS A 19 -19.07 8.32 1.29
CA LYS A 19 -19.76 9.39 2.02
C LYS A 19 -19.16 9.62 3.41
N ALA A 20 -18.79 8.54 4.11
CA ALA A 20 -18.21 8.63 5.45
C ALA A 20 -16.87 9.39 5.44
N VAL A 21 -16.02 9.17 4.43
CA VAL A 21 -14.72 9.88 4.34
C VAL A 21 -14.86 11.32 3.87
N LEU A 22 -15.84 11.63 3.01
CA LEU A 22 -16.19 13.00 2.65
C LEU A 22 -16.70 13.78 3.87
N VAL A 23 -17.57 13.19 4.69
CA VAL A 23 -18.07 13.82 5.93
C VAL A 23 -16.93 14.03 6.94
N ALA A 24 -15.92 13.16 6.94
CA ALA A 24 -14.72 13.32 7.75
C ALA A 24 -13.76 14.40 7.23
N GLY A 25 -14.07 15.05 6.09
CA GLY A 25 -13.33 16.19 5.55
C GLY A 25 -12.33 15.84 4.44
N ALA A 26 -12.33 14.60 3.92
CA ALA A 26 -11.51 14.27 2.76
C ALA A 26 -12.04 14.99 1.50
N THR A 27 -11.15 15.47 0.65
CA THR A 27 -11.52 15.95 -0.69
C THR A 27 -11.70 14.78 -1.66
N VAL A 28 -12.33 15.03 -2.80
CA VAL A 28 -12.49 14.01 -3.86
C VAL A 28 -11.11 13.55 -4.35
N GLU A 29 -10.19 14.49 -4.55
CA GLU A 29 -8.81 14.21 -4.99
C GLU A 29 -8.08 13.33 -3.97
N GLN A 30 -8.21 13.61 -2.67
CA GLN A 30 -7.61 12.77 -1.62
C GLN A 30 -8.19 11.35 -1.61
N ILE A 31 -9.47 11.18 -1.95
CA ILE A 31 -10.10 9.87 -2.08
C ILE A 31 -9.52 9.12 -3.29
N GLU A 32 -9.40 9.79 -4.43
CA GLU A 32 -8.80 9.21 -5.65
C GLU A 32 -7.33 8.81 -5.44
N ASP A 33 -6.54 9.66 -4.80
CA ASP A 33 -5.16 9.37 -4.43
C ASP A 33 -5.08 8.18 -3.47
N GLY A 34 -5.94 8.18 -2.43
CA GLY A 34 -6.02 7.09 -1.46
C GLY A 34 -6.38 5.75 -2.11
N LEU A 35 -7.32 5.75 -3.06
CA LEU A 35 -7.70 4.57 -3.83
C LEU A 35 -6.56 4.09 -4.73
N SER A 36 -5.83 5.00 -5.37
CA SER A 36 -4.68 4.69 -6.23
C SER A 36 -3.53 4.04 -5.45
N VAL A 37 -3.21 4.57 -4.27
CA VAL A 37 -2.22 3.98 -3.34
C VAL A 37 -2.68 2.62 -2.84
N CYS A 38 -3.94 2.51 -2.40
CA CYS A 38 -4.51 1.26 -1.91
C CYS A 38 -4.46 0.16 -2.98
N PHE A 39 -4.82 0.49 -4.23
CA PHE A 39 -4.70 -0.43 -5.36
C PHE A 39 -3.26 -0.90 -5.56
N SER A 40 -2.30 0.03 -5.61
CA SER A 40 -0.89 -0.29 -5.82
C SER A 40 -0.37 -1.27 -4.77
N PHE A 41 -0.63 -1.02 -3.49
CA PHE A 41 -0.18 -1.92 -2.41
C PHE A 41 -0.95 -3.25 -2.39
N ASN A 42 -2.24 -3.25 -2.72
CA ASN A 42 -3.01 -4.47 -2.84
C ASN A 42 -2.48 -5.40 -3.95
N VAL A 43 -2.01 -4.83 -5.06
CA VAL A 43 -1.37 -5.58 -6.15
C VAL A 43 0.02 -6.06 -5.73
N ILE A 44 0.86 -5.16 -5.19
CA ILE A 44 2.21 -5.50 -4.72
C ILE A 44 2.17 -6.62 -3.68
N GLY A 45 1.27 -6.53 -2.70
CA GLY A 45 1.12 -7.55 -1.66
C GLY A 45 0.76 -8.92 -2.24
N ARG A 46 -0.20 -8.99 -3.17
CA ARG A 46 -0.59 -10.24 -3.83
C ARG A 46 0.54 -10.84 -4.67
N LEU A 47 1.28 -10.00 -5.38
CA LEU A 47 2.44 -10.47 -6.15
C LEU A 47 3.58 -10.93 -5.22
N ALA A 48 3.82 -10.22 -4.13
CA ALA A 48 4.80 -10.61 -3.12
C ALA A 48 4.46 -11.98 -2.52
N ASP A 49 3.20 -12.19 -2.14
CA ASP A 49 2.71 -13.47 -1.63
C ASP A 49 2.84 -14.58 -2.69
N ALA A 50 2.40 -14.32 -3.93
CA ALA A 50 2.45 -15.29 -5.02
C ALA A 50 3.88 -15.70 -5.41
N PHE A 51 4.84 -14.77 -5.33
CA PHE A 51 6.24 -15.01 -5.66
C PHE A 51 7.09 -15.40 -4.43
N GLY A 52 6.51 -15.47 -3.23
CA GLY A 52 7.22 -15.84 -2.01
C GLY A 52 8.27 -14.80 -1.57
N PHE A 53 8.03 -13.51 -1.82
CA PHE A 53 8.90 -12.45 -1.29
C PHE A 53 8.84 -12.43 0.24
N ALA A 54 10.00 -12.50 0.87
CA ALA A 54 10.13 -12.36 2.32
C ALA A 54 10.50 -10.92 2.70
N VAL A 55 9.92 -10.41 3.78
CA VAL A 55 10.38 -9.15 4.37
C VAL A 55 11.78 -9.40 4.97
N PRO A 56 12.82 -8.71 4.49
CA PRO A 56 14.19 -8.92 4.97
C PRO A 56 14.32 -8.49 6.44
N SER A 57 15.13 -9.23 7.21
CA SER A 57 15.44 -8.85 8.58
C SER A 57 16.15 -7.48 8.64
N PRO A 58 16.10 -6.75 9.77
CA PRO A 58 16.79 -5.46 9.91
C PRO A 58 18.29 -5.54 9.56
N LYS A 59 18.94 -6.67 9.90
CA LYS A 59 20.35 -6.94 9.53
C LYS A 59 20.52 -7.08 8.01
N ALA A 60 19.62 -7.82 7.36
CA ALA A 60 19.64 -7.99 5.91
C ALA A 60 19.40 -6.67 5.17
N VAL A 61 18.47 -5.83 5.64
CA VAL A 61 18.25 -4.47 5.11
C VAL A 61 19.51 -3.63 5.21
N LYS A 62 20.17 -3.59 6.39
CA LYS A 62 21.40 -2.81 6.60
C LYS A 62 22.54 -3.24 5.69
N SER A 63 22.68 -4.55 5.45
CA SER A 63 23.68 -5.09 4.51
C SER A 63 23.33 -4.77 3.05
N GLY A 64 22.06 -4.92 2.67
CA GLY A 64 21.57 -4.60 1.32
C GLY A 64 21.74 -3.12 0.97
N ALA A 65 21.48 -2.21 1.91
CA ALA A 65 21.67 -0.77 1.71
C ALA A 65 23.13 -0.41 1.37
N LYS A 66 24.12 -1.03 2.05
CA LYS A 66 25.54 -0.85 1.72
C LYS A 66 25.88 -1.38 0.31
N TYR A 67 25.27 -2.49 -0.09
CA TYR A 67 25.45 -3.05 -1.43
C TYR A 67 24.85 -2.15 -2.51
N LEU A 68 23.62 -1.65 -2.32
CA LEU A 68 22.97 -0.72 -3.25
C LEU A 68 23.74 0.61 -3.37
N LEU A 69 24.25 1.15 -2.27
CA LEU A 69 25.07 2.37 -2.29
C LEU A 69 26.37 2.19 -3.10
N SER A 70 27.00 1.02 -3.01
CA SER A 70 28.27 0.76 -3.69
C SER A 70 28.12 0.28 -5.15
N ARG A 71 26.95 -0.26 -5.53
CA ARG A 71 26.77 -0.95 -6.83
C ARG A 71 25.52 -0.54 -7.61
N GLY A 72 24.51 0.04 -6.98
CA GLY A 72 23.19 0.30 -7.56
C GLY A 72 22.90 1.76 -7.94
N TYR A 73 23.65 2.73 -7.41
CA TYR A 73 23.48 4.18 -7.67
C TYR A 73 24.63 4.77 -8.52
N ARG A 74 25.13 4.01 -9.49
CA ARG A 74 26.10 4.54 -10.47
C ARG A 74 25.39 5.32 -11.56
#